data_AF-A0A9D1ZFF5-F1
#
_entry.id   AF-A0A9D1ZFF5-F1
#
_cell.length_a   1.000
_cell.length_b   1.000
_cell.length_c   1.000
_cell.angle_alpha   90.00
_cell.angle_beta   90.00
_cell.angle_gamma   90.00
#
_symmetry.space_group_name_H-M   'P 1'
#
loop_
_entity.id
_entity.type
_entity.pdbx_description
1 polymer ?
#
loop_
_entity_poly.entity_id
_entity_poly.type
_entity_poly.pdbx_seq_one_letter_code
_entity_poly.pdbx_strand_id
1 'polypeptide(L)' 'MKKLLLGLGMLLSGTVGFTGWCMAAVMKVEPGAQSRIFGCLYGTDWLPVLFFAAMAAAGLALAVREARRDS' A
#
# COMPACT_ATOMS: atom_id res chain seq x y z
N MET A 1 0.36 -0.29 -23.38
CA MET A 1 0.33 1.08 -22.81
C MET A 1 -0.83 1.37 -21.82
N LYS A 2 -2.12 1.30 -22.20
CA LYS A 2 -3.25 1.65 -21.30
C LYS A 2 -3.29 0.83 -19.99
N LYS A 3 -2.95 -0.46 -20.05
CA LYS A 3 -2.91 -1.36 -18.89
C LYS A 3 -1.69 -1.13 -18.00
N LEU A 4 -0.61 -0.62 -18.56
CA LEU A 4 0.64 -0.28 -17.86
C LEU A 4 0.43 0.98 -16.99
N LEU A 5 -0.23 2.00 -17.55
CA LEU A 5 -0.67 3.19 -16.80
C LEU A 5 -1.64 2.83 -15.67
N LEU A 6 -2.58 1.90 -15.91
CA LEU A 6 -3.49 1.41 -14.88
C LEU A 6 -2.74 0.66 -13.76
N GLY A 7 -1.80 -0.22 -14.12
CA GLY A 7 -0.96 -0.94 -13.16
C GLY A 7 -0.09 0.00 -12.30
N LEU A 8 0.56 0.98 -12.94
CA LEU A 8 1.31 2.02 -12.24
C LEU A 8 0.41 2.88 -11.34
N GLY A 9 -0.78 3.26 -11.81
CA GLY A 9 -1.74 4.02 -11.02
C GLY A 9 -2.22 3.26 -9.78
N MET A 10 -2.54 1.97 -9.93
CA MET A 10 -2.90 1.11 -8.80
C MET A 10 -1.74 0.91 -7.82
N LEU A 11 -0.52 0.76 -8.32
CA LEU A 11 0.68 0.63 -7.49
C LEU A 11 0.93 1.90 -6.67
N LEU A 12 0.91 3.07 -7.33
CA LEU A 12 1.08 4.36 -6.67
C LEU A 12 -0.04 4.65 -5.68
N SER A 13 -1.29 4.33 -6.02
CA SER A 13 -2.41 4.51 -5.10
C SER A 13 -2.29 3.60 -3.87
N GLY A 14 -1.85 2.35 -4.03
CA GLY A 14 -1.58 1.42 -2.93
C GLY A 14 -0.45 1.91 -2.01
N THR A 15 0.66 2.40 -2.56
CA THR A 15 1.79 2.89 -1.75
C THR A 15 1.47 4.20 -1.03
N VAL A 16 0.77 5.13 -1.68
CA VAL A 16 0.32 6.38 -1.05
C VAL A 16 -0.69 6.09 0.06
N GLY A 17 -1.64 5.18 -0.18
CA GLY A 17 -2.61 4.75 0.82
C GLY A 17 -1.95 4.10 2.05
N PHE A 18 -0.98 3.23 1.83
CA PHE A 18 -0.18 2.65 2.91
C PHE A 18 0.61 3.70 3.70
N THR A 19 1.22 4.67 3.00
CA THR A 19 1.94 5.78 3.64
C THR A 19 1.01 6.67 4.47
N GLY A 20 -0.19 6.97 3.97
CA GLY A 20 -1.22 7.71 4.70
C GLY A 20 -1.69 6.97 5.95
N TRP A 21 -1.84 5.65 5.88
CA TRP A 21 -2.13 4.82 7.05
C TRP A 21 -1.00 4.88 8.08
N CYS A 22 0.26 4.78 7.65
CA CYS A 22 1.42 4.92 8.54
C CYS A 22 1.45 6.30 9.24
N MET A 23 1.16 7.39 8.53
CA MET A 23 1.06 8.73 9.14
C MET A 23 -0.07 8.80 10.16
N ALA A 24 -1.24 8.24 9.85
CA ALA A 24 -2.37 8.19 10.78
C ALA A 24 -2.06 7.35 12.03
N ALA A 25 -1.33 6.24 11.87
CA ALA A 25 -0.87 5.43 12.99
C ALA A 25 0.10 6.23 13.88
N VAL A 26 1.10 6.91 13.29
CA VAL A 26 2.04 7.77 14.02
C VAL A 26 1.32 8.88 14.79
N MET A 27 0.27 9.49 14.22
CA MET A 27 -0.54 10.51 14.90
C MET A 27 -1.34 9.97 16.10
N LYS A 28 -1.68 8.68 16.12
CA LYS A 28 -2.34 8.03 17.26
C LYS A 28 -1.38 7.58 18.36
N VAL A 29 -0.09 7.47 18.05
CA VAL A 29 0.92 7.04 19.00
C VAL A 29 1.58 8.25 19.66
N GLU A 30 1.82 8.20 20.98
CA GLU A 30 2.64 9.22 21.65
C GLU A 30 3.99 9.43 20.91
N PRO A 31 4.41 10.69 20.72
CA PRO A 31 5.64 10.99 20.01
C PRO A 31 6.84 10.34 20.70
N GLY A 32 7.52 9.42 20.00
CA GLY A 32 8.71 8.71 20.49
C GLY A 32 8.55 7.19 20.67
N ALA A 33 7.34 6.63 20.58
CA ALA A 33 7.13 5.18 20.72
C ALA A 33 7.07 4.46 19.36
N GLN A 34 8.22 4.23 18.70
CA GLN A 34 8.29 3.43 17.45
C GLN A 34 7.66 2.04 17.59
N SER A 35 7.72 1.43 18.78
CA SER A 35 7.19 0.08 19.05
C SER A 35 5.66 -0.04 18.98
N ARG A 36 4.92 1.07 18.96
CA ARG A 36 3.44 1.06 18.99
C ARG A 36 2.78 1.24 17.63
N ILE A 37 3.51 1.56 16.56
CA ILE A 37 2.94 1.67 15.19
C ILE A 37 2.43 0.31 14.72
N PHE A 38 3.19 -0.76 14.96
CA PHE A 38 2.71 -2.14 14.75
C PHE A 38 1.61 -2.55 15.75
N GLY A 39 1.54 -1.89 16.90
CA GLY A 39 0.43 -2.00 17.83
C GLY A 39 -0.90 -1.48 17.26
N CYS A 40 -0.86 -0.57 16.28
CA CYS A 40 -2.06 -0.16 15.53
C CYS A 40 -2.53 -1.20 14.51
N LEU A 41 -1.85 -2.34 14.32
CA LEU A 41 -2.40 -3.47 13.56
C LEU A 41 -3.29 -4.40 14.40
N TYR A 42 -3.47 -4.12 15.70
CA TYR A 42 -4.31 -4.93 16.57
C TYR A 42 -5.81 -4.67 16.30
N GLY A 43 -6.61 -5.73 16.19
CA GLY A 43 -8.05 -5.60 15.94
C GLY A 43 -8.42 -5.65 14.45
N THR A 44 -9.16 -4.66 13.93
CA THR A 44 -9.62 -4.59 12.53
C THR A 44 -8.76 -3.67 11.66
N ASP A 45 -7.79 -2.97 12.24
CA ASP A 45 -6.96 -1.97 11.57
C ASP A 45 -5.92 -2.54 10.58
N TRP A 46 -5.73 -3.87 10.58
CA TRP A 46 -4.96 -4.57 9.55
C TRP A 46 -5.70 -4.66 8.20
N LEU A 47 -7.03 -4.53 8.17
CA LEU A 47 -7.83 -4.56 6.94
C LEU A 47 -7.42 -3.49 5.93
N PRO A 48 -7.31 -2.18 6.28
CA PRO A 48 -6.87 -1.17 5.32
C PRO A 48 -5.42 -1.40 4.86
N VAL A 49 -4.54 -1.89 5.73
CA VAL A 49 -3.16 -2.26 5.35
C VAL A 49 -3.17 -3.39 4.31
N LEU A 50 -3.96 -4.43 4.55
CA LEU A 50 -4.12 -5.55 3.63
C LEU A 50 -4.71 -5.10 2.29
N PHE A 51 -5.68 -4.18 2.32
CA PHE A 51 -6.28 -3.60 1.13
C PHE A 51 -5.26 -2.84 0.28
N PHE A 52 -4.46 -1.96 0.90
CA PHE A 52 -3.42 -1.21 0.19
C PHE A 52 -2.31 -2.14 -0.34
N ALA A 53 -1.94 -3.17 0.42
CA ALA A 53 -0.98 -4.18 -0.02
C ALA A 53 -1.51 -4.98 -1.22
N ALA A 54 -2.79 -5.40 -1.19
CA ALA A 54 -3.42 -6.11 -2.30
C ALA A 54 -3.51 -5.22 -3.55
N MET A 55 -3.83 -3.93 -3.40
CA MET A 55 -3.82 -2.97 -4.50
C MET A 55 -2.43 -2.77 -5.10
N ALA A 56 -1.40 -2.62 -4.26
CA ALA A 56 -0.02 -2.49 -4.72
C ALA A 56 0.47 -3.76 -5.44
N ALA A 57 0.16 -4.94 -4.91
CA ALA A 57 0.49 -6.22 -5.51
C ALA A 57 -0.23 -6.45 -6.85
N ALA A 58 -1.51 -6.08 -6.94
CA ALA A 58 -2.28 -6.16 -8.19
C ALA A 58 -1.71 -5.18 -9.25
N GLY A 59 -1.39 -3.95 -8.85
CA GLY A 59 -0.75 -2.95 -9.71
C GLY A 59 0.62 -3.42 -10.22
N LEU A 60 1.43 -4.01 -9.34
CA LEU A 60 2.74 -4.59 -9.70
C LEU A 60 2.59 -5.78 -10.64
N ALA A 61 1.67 -6.70 -10.36
CA ALA A 61 1.42 -7.87 -11.19
C ALA A 61 0.97 -7.47 -12.61
N LEU A 62 0.14 -6.44 -12.73
CA LEU A 62 -0.28 -5.88 -14.02
C LEU A 62 0.88 -5.19 -14.75
N ALA A 63 1.67 -4.38 -14.04
CA ALA A 63 2.84 -3.70 -14.61
C ALA A 63 3.89 -4.70 -15.12
N VAL A 64 4.21 -5.73 -14.33
CA VAL A 64 5.17 -6.79 -14.69
C VAL A 64 4.64 -7.64 -15.85
N ARG A 65 3.35 -8.00 -15.85
CA ARG A 65 2.75 -8.75 -16.96
C ARG A 65 2.81 -7.97 -18.27
N GLU A 66 2.50 -6.68 -18.25
CA GLU A 66 2.54 -5.87 -19.45
C GLU A 66 3.99 -5.63 -19.91
N ALA A 67 4.91 -5.36 -18.99
CA ALA A 67 6.34 -5.23 -19.31
C ALA A 67 6.94 -6.51 -19.93
N ARG A 68 6.50 -7.69 -19.48
CA ARG A 68 6.89 -8.98 -20.09
C ARG A 68 6.19 -9.27 -21.42
N ARG A 69 5.08 -8.58 -21.71
CA ARG A 69 4.32 -8.75 -22.95
C ARG A 69 4.83 -7.85 -24.07
N ASP A 70 5.44 -6.71 -23.69
CA ASP A 70 6.11 -5.77 -24.60
C ASP A 70 7.58 -6.16 -24.89
N SER A 71 8.13 -7.21 -24.26
CA SER A 71 9.50 -7.72 -24.45
C SER A 71 9.54 -9.00 -25.27
#